data_AF-X1PGR7-F1
#
_entry.id   AF-X1PGR7-F1
#
_cell.length_a   1.000
_cell.length_b   1.000
_cell.length_c   1.000
_cell.angle_alpha   90.00
_cell.angle_beta   90.00
_cell.angle_gamma   90.00
#
_symmetry.space_group_name_H-M   'P 1'
#
loop_
_entity.id
_entity.type
_entity.pdbx_description
1 polymer ?
#
loop_
_entity_poly.entity_id
_entity_poly.type
_entity_poly.pdbx_seq_one_letter_code
_entity_poly.pdbx_strand_id
1 'polypeptide(L)'
;EQTIKGKASDSEIQPVVSKFPKSASAEAYRTLRTNIQLADLDNPPKFLVVTSAIPLEGKSTTALNLAVALAQKEGKVLLVDADLRKPTIHKVLHLDNSSGLADLIVSTSELAASVKQSKNIDNLSVLTSGSIPSNPSEV
;
A
#
# COMPACT_ATOMS: atom_id res chain seq x y z
N GLU A 1 30.02 29.21 -1.99
CA GLU A 1 30.38 27.82 -2.34
C GLU A 1 29.21 26.90 -2.02
N GLN A 2 28.84 26.11 -3.04
CA GLN A 2 28.10 24.83 -3.05
C GLN A 2 26.83 24.65 -2.20
N THR A 3 25.70 24.91 -2.88
CA THR A 3 24.39 24.29 -2.64
C THR A 3 24.50 22.76 -2.62
N ILE A 4 24.28 22.14 -1.46
CA ILE A 4 24.08 20.70 -1.35
C ILE A 4 22.70 20.37 -1.95
N LYS A 5 22.66 20.14 -3.26
CA LYS A 5 21.58 19.38 -3.90
C LYS A 5 21.75 17.93 -3.44
N GLY A 6 21.03 17.56 -2.38
CA GLY A 6 20.85 16.16 -2.01
C GLY A 6 20.12 15.45 -3.14
N LYS A 7 20.87 14.75 -4.01
CA LYS A 7 20.34 13.67 -4.84
C LYS A 7 19.70 12.68 -3.86
N ALA A 8 18.36 12.56 -3.89
CA ALA A 8 17.70 11.44 -3.24
C ALA A 8 18.25 10.18 -3.90
N SER A 9 19.19 9.51 -3.22
CA SER A 9 19.64 8.20 -3.61
C SER A 9 18.41 7.31 -3.70
N ASP A 10 18.31 6.56 -4.79
CA ASP A 10 17.24 5.62 -5.15
C ASP A 10 17.23 4.41 -4.19
N SER A 11 17.26 4.67 -2.89
CA SER A 11 17.20 3.67 -1.84
C SER A 11 15.77 3.22 -1.73
N GLU A 12 15.52 1.98 -2.15
CA GLU A 12 14.28 1.24 -2.00
C GLU A 12 13.60 1.60 -0.66
N ILE A 13 12.48 2.32 -0.71
CA ILE A 13 11.74 2.69 0.50
C ILE A 13 10.98 1.46 0.96
N GLN A 14 11.65 0.64 1.77
CA GLN A 14 11.04 -0.56 2.31
C GLN A 14 10.12 -0.23 3.50
N PRO A 15 8.98 -0.93 3.66
CA PRO A 15 8.10 -0.80 4.81
C PRO A 15 8.86 -0.98 6.13
N VAL A 16 8.59 -0.18 7.16
CA VAL A 16 9.27 -0.25 8.46
C VAL A 16 9.11 -1.64 9.10
N VAL A 17 7.97 -2.28 8.90
CA VAL A 17 7.69 -3.64 9.39
C VAL A 17 8.66 -4.67 8.79
N SER A 18 9.11 -4.48 7.55
CA SER A 18 10.10 -5.34 6.89
C SER A 18 11.54 -4.88 7.15
N LYS A 19 11.80 -3.58 7.06
CA LYS A 19 13.16 -3.01 7.15
C LYS A 19 13.72 -3.03 8.57
N PHE A 20 12.88 -2.76 9.56
CA PHE A 20 13.26 -2.69 10.98
C PHE A 20 12.28 -3.52 11.83
N PRO A 21 12.26 -4.86 11.66
CA PRO A 21 11.21 -5.72 12.19
C PRO A 21 11.12 -5.74 13.72
N LYS A 22 12.20 -5.40 14.44
CA LYS A 22 12.26 -5.34 15.90
C LYS A 22 12.06 -3.92 16.47
N SER A 23 11.76 -2.94 15.62
CA SER A 23 11.54 -1.55 16.06
C SER A 23 10.19 -1.38 16.77
N ALA A 24 10.10 -0.36 17.63
CA ALA A 24 8.84 0.03 18.28
C ALA A 24 7.75 0.37 17.24
N SER A 25 8.12 1.01 16.13
CA SER A 25 7.19 1.31 15.03
C SER A 25 6.65 0.04 14.37
N ALA A 26 7.50 -0.97 14.12
CA ALA A 26 7.03 -2.24 13.58
C ALA A 26 6.07 -2.94 14.55
N GLU A 27 6.35 -2.88 15.86
CA GLU A 27 5.48 -3.46 16.88
C GLU A 27 4.13 -2.74 16.98
N ALA A 28 4.11 -1.41 16.82
CA ALA A 28 2.86 -0.65 16.75
C ALA A 28 1.93 -1.14 15.62
N TYR A 29 2.48 -1.48 14.45
CA TYR A 29 1.69 -2.07 13.35
C TYR A 29 1.20 -3.49 13.66
N ARG A 30 1.98 -4.31 14.37
CA ARG A 30 1.53 -5.64 14.82
C ARG A 30 0.41 -5.56 15.84
N THR A 31 0.50 -4.60 16.77
CA THR A 31 -0.57 -4.29 17.72
C THR A 31 -1.83 -3.82 17.00
N LEU A 32 -1.70 -2.91 16.03
CA LEU A 32 -2.83 -2.45 15.22
C LEU A 32 -3.52 -3.60 14.48
N ARG A 33 -2.73 -4.48 13.83
CA ARG A 33 -3.25 -5.70 13.19
C ARG A 33 -4.04 -6.56 14.18
N THR A 34 -3.48 -6.85 15.34
CA THR A 34 -4.15 -7.65 16.37
C THR A 34 -5.47 -6.99 16.80
N ASN A 35 -5.46 -5.68 17.06
CA ASN A 35 -6.67 -4.96 17.45
C ASN A 35 -7.76 -5.02 16.37
N ILE A 36 -7.39 -4.94 15.09
CA ILE A 36 -8.35 -5.09 13.98
C ILE A 36 -8.92 -6.51 13.95
N GLN A 37 -8.09 -7.53 14.12
CA GLN A 37 -8.54 -8.94 14.17
C GLN A 37 -9.44 -9.24 15.38
N LEU A 38 -9.27 -8.50 16.48
CA LEU A 38 -10.06 -8.62 17.69
C LEU A 38 -11.28 -7.69 17.73
N ALA A 39 -11.45 -6.80 16.74
CA ALA A 39 -12.58 -5.88 16.69
C ALA A 39 -13.93 -6.62 16.55
N ASP A 40 -13.91 -7.77 15.87
CA ASP A 40 -14.99 -8.74 15.82
C ASP A 40 -14.35 -10.14 15.75
N LEU A 41 -14.47 -10.91 16.83
CA LEU A 41 -13.87 -12.24 16.94
C LEU A 41 -14.58 -13.28 16.06
N ASP A 42 -15.87 -13.09 15.83
CA ASP A 42 -16.69 -14.02 15.06
C ASP A 42 -16.58 -13.71 13.56
N ASN A 43 -16.51 -12.42 13.20
CA ASN A 43 -16.42 -11.95 11.82
C ASN A 43 -15.31 -10.89 11.66
N PRO A 44 -14.03 -11.28 11.73
CA PRO A 44 -12.94 -10.32 11.63
C PRO A 44 -13.01 -9.55 10.30
N PRO A 45 -12.75 -8.22 10.31
CA PRO A 45 -12.84 -7.39 9.12
C PRO A 45 -12.00 -7.91 7.95
N LYS A 46 -12.64 -8.09 6.79
CA LYS A 46 -11.99 -8.53 5.53
C LYS A 46 -11.64 -7.37 4.61
N PHE A 47 -12.31 -6.22 4.78
CA PHE A 47 -12.10 -5.00 3.99
C PHE A 47 -11.84 -3.85 4.94
N LEU A 48 -10.78 -3.09 4.66
CA LEU A 48 -10.33 -1.97 5.48
C LEU A 48 -10.01 -0.80 4.57
N VAL A 49 -10.54 0.37 4.92
CA VAL A 49 -10.20 1.64 4.26
C VAL A 49 -9.31 2.44 5.20
N VAL A 50 -8.16 2.88 4.70
CA VAL A 50 -7.25 3.79 5.41
C VAL A 50 -7.33 5.15 4.76
N THR A 51 -7.80 6.15 5.50
CA THR A 51 -7.92 7.54 5.05
C THR A 51 -7.37 8.49 6.12
N SER A 52 -7.24 9.76 5.77
CA SER A 52 -6.75 10.81 6.67
C SER A 52 -7.57 12.08 6.51
N ALA A 53 -7.56 12.95 7.53
CA ALA A 53 -8.32 14.19 7.50
C ALA A 53 -7.70 15.21 6.54
N ILE A 54 -6.38 15.22 6.43
CA ILE A 54 -5.61 16.11 5.54
C ILE A 54 -4.52 15.34 4.76
N PRO A 55 -3.97 15.94 3.68
CA PRO A 55 -2.84 15.36 2.96
C PRO A 55 -1.59 15.20 3.84
N LEU A 56 -0.73 14.23 3.51
CA LEU A 56 0.58 13.99 4.13
C LEU A 56 0.58 13.48 5.58
N GLU A 57 -0.56 13.05 6.14
CA GLU A 57 -0.63 12.41 7.47
C GLU A 57 -0.14 10.94 7.50
N GLY A 58 0.45 10.46 6.41
CA GLY A 58 1.01 9.11 6.35
C GLY A 58 0.01 8.00 6.04
N LYS A 59 -1.21 8.31 5.54
CA LYS A 59 -2.22 7.30 5.16
C LYS A 59 -1.67 6.13 4.32
N SER A 60 -0.89 6.42 3.26
CA SER A 60 -0.29 5.41 2.39
C SER A 60 0.78 4.59 3.12
N THR A 61 1.58 5.24 3.97
CA THR A 61 2.59 4.59 4.81
C THR A 61 1.93 3.62 5.78
N THR A 62 0.86 4.06 6.45
CA THR A 62 0.09 3.25 7.39
C THR A 62 -0.56 2.06 6.69
N ALA A 63 -1.23 2.30 5.55
CA ALA A 63 -1.87 1.25 4.76
C ALA A 63 -0.86 0.18 4.32
N LEU A 64 0.30 0.59 3.80
CA LEU A 64 1.34 -0.34 3.35
C LEU A 64 1.90 -1.17 4.51
N ASN A 65 2.28 -0.54 5.63
CA ASN A 65 2.86 -1.25 6.76
C ASN A 65 1.85 -2.17 7.46
N LEU A 66 0.59 -1.76 7.54
CA LEU A 66 -0.48 -2.62 8.04
C LEU A 66 -0.69 -3.83 7.12
N ALA A 67 -0.70 -3.64 5.79
CA ALA A 67 -0.79 -4.73 4.82
C ALA A 67 0.37 -5.72 4.96
N VAL A 68 1.61 -5.23 5.14
CA VAL A 68 2.77 -6.09 5.43
C VAL A 68 2.58 -6.87 6.74
N ALA A 69 2.15 -6.21 7.81
CA ALA A 69 1.94 -6.86 9.10
C ALA A 69 0.86 -7.94 9.04
N LEU A 70 -0.21 -7.72 8.28
CA LEU A 70 -1.26 -8.70 8.00
C LEU A 70 -0.73 -9.90 7.19
N ALA A 71 0.08 -9.64 6.15
CA ALA A 71 0.62 -10.68 5.26
C ALA A 71 1.65 -11.59 5.94
N GLN A 72 2.43 -11.08 6.91
CA GLN A 72 3.42 -11.85 7.67
C GLN A 72 2.84 -13.02 8.48
N LYS A 73 1.54 -13.03 8.77
CA LYS A 73 0.87 -14.13 9.51
C LYS A 73 0.06 -15.04 8.56
N GLU A 74 0.57 -15.26 7.35
CA GLU A 74 0.00 -16.13 6.30
C GLU A 74 -1.38 -15.69 5.77
N GLY A 75 -1.82 -14.47 6.08
CA GLY A 75 -3.01 -13.89 5.48
C GLY A 75 -2.74 -13.50 4.03
N LYS A 76 -3.56 -13.97 3.09
CA LYS A 76 -3.58 -13.43 1.71
C LYS A 76 -4.12 -12.01 1.74
N VAL A 77 -3.27 -11.03 1.51
CA VAL A 77 -3.61 -9.60 1.58
C VAL A 77 -3.52 -8.99 0.18
N LEU A 78 -4.56 -8.26 -0.22
CA LEU A 78 -4.53 -7.37 -1.37
C LEU A 78 -4.51 -5.92 -0.88
N LEU A 79 -3.40 -5.22 -1.13
CA LEU A 79 -3.32 -3.77 -0.94
C LEU A 79 -3.81 -3.07 -2.21
N VAL A 80 -4.82 -2.21 -2.09
CA VAL A 80 -5.37 -1.43 -3.21
C VAL A 80 -5.00 0.05 -3.04
N ASP A 81 -4.30 0.64 -3.99
CA ASP A 81 -4.03 2.09 -4.03
C ASP A 81 -5.20 2.81 -4.72
N ALA A 82 -6.20 3.20 -3.92
CA ALA A 82 -7.37 3.94 -4.38
C ALA A 82 -7.16 5.47 -4.43
N ASP A 83 -5.94 5.97 -4.17
CA ASP A 83 -5.63 7.40 -4.36
C ASP A 83 -5.32 7.66 -5.84
N LEU A 84 -6.37 7.83 -6.64
CA LEU A 84 -6.28 8.10 -8.07
C LEU A 84 -5.77 9.53 -8.39
N ARG A 85 -5.54 10.38 -7.39
CA ARG A 85 -5.04 11.75 -7.57
C ARG A 85 -3.53 11.84 -7.42
N LYS A 86 -2.99 11.24 -6.36
CA LYS A 86 -1.55 11.26 -6.04
C LYS A 86 -1.10 9.86 -5.58
N PRO A 87 -1.12 8.86 -6.47
CA PRO A 87 -0.75 7.50 -6.12
C PRO A 87 0.72 7.40 -5.74
N THR A 88 0.99 6.57 -4.72
CA THR A 88 2.31 6.49 -4.07
C THR A 88 2.77 5.05 -3.87
N ILE A 89 1.86 4.08 -3.77
CA ILE A 89 2.23 2.69 -3.42
C ILE A 89 3.13 2.07 -4.49
N HIS A 90 2.80 2.26 -5.78
CA HIS A 90 3.62 1.73 -6.88
C HIS A 90 5.06 2.27 -6.87
N LYS A 91 5.26 3.52 -6.45
CA LYS A 91 6.59 4.15 -6.36
C LYS A 91 7.40 3.55 -5.22
N VAL A 92 6.77 3.40 -4.06
CA VAL A 92 7.40 2.84 -2.85
C VAL A 92 7.79 1.38 -3.06
N LEU A 93 6.96 0.60 -3.76
CA LEU A 93 7.20 -0.82 -4.03
C LEU A 93 7.88 -1.11 -5.37
N HIS A 94 8.27 -0.08 -6.13
CA HIS A 94 8.87 -0.19 -7.47
C HIS A 94 8.07 -1.12 -8.41
N LEU A 95 6.75 -0.96 -8.40
CA LEU A 95 5.83 -1.69 -9.26
C LEU A 95 5.51 -0.85 -10.50
N ASP A 96 5.32 -1.52 -11.62
CA ASP A 96 4.69 -0.92 -12.79
C ASP A 96 3.30 -0.36 -12.40
N ASN A 97 2.88 0.74 -13.03
CA ASN A 97 1.57 1.36 -12.81
C ASN A 97 0.81 1.62 -14.13
N SER A 98 1.18 0.92 -15.21
CA SER A 98 0.52 1.02 -16.52
C SER A 98 -0.88 0.40 -16.55
N SER A 99 -1.16 -0.47 -15.57
CA SER A 99 -2.45 -1.11 -15.33
C SER A 99 -2.70 -1.18 -13.83
N GLY A 100 -3.91 -0.79 -13.41
CA GLY A 100 -4.33 -0.79 -12.02
C GLY A 100 -5.83 -0.54 -11.85
N LEU A 101 -6.22 -0.03 -10.68
CA LEU A 101 -7.62 0.15 -10.28
C LEU A 101 -8.43 0.97 -11.28
N ALA A 102 -7.93 2.14 -11.69
CA ALA A 102 -8.64 3.01 -12.63
C ALA A 102 -8.89 2.30 -13.97
N ASP A 103 -7.87 1.63 -14.50
CA ASP A 103 -7.93 0.89 -15.76
C ASP A 103 -8.90 -0.30 -15.70
N LEU A 104 -9.03 -0.93 -14.53
CA LEU A 104 -10.02 -2.00 -14.32
C LEU A 104 -11.44 -1.45 -14.33
N ILE A 105 -11.69 -0.31 -13.68
CA ILE A 105 -13.05 0.24 -13.61
C ILE A 105 -13.53 0.70 -14.99
N VAL A 106 -12.65 1.32 -15.79
CA VAL A 106 -12.97 1.68 -17.19
C VAL A 106 -12.82 0.52 -18.18
N SER A 107 -12.57 -0.71 -17.71
CA SER A 107 -12.46 -1.93 -18.52
C SER A 107 -11.38 -1.90 -19.62
N THR A 108 -10.27 -1.20 -19.39
CA THR A 108 -9.11 -1.16 -20.29
C THR A 108 -8.00 -2.14 -19.90
N SER A 109 -8.19 -2.90 -18.81
CA SER A 109 -7.27 -3.94 -18.35
C SER A 109 -8.03 -5.14 -17.75
N GLU A 110 -7.36 -6.29 -17.66
CA GLU A 110 -7.90 -7.48 -16.99
C GLU A 110 -7.37 -7.61 -15.56
N LEU A 111 -8.18 -8.14 -14.65
CA LEU A 111 -7.82 -8.27 -13.23
C LEU A 111 -6.50 -9.03 -13.01
N ALA A 112 -6.29 -10.12 -13.76
CA ALA A 112 -5.08 -10.94 -13.65
C ALA A 112 -3.80 -10.19 -14.07
N ALA A 113 -3.92 -9.22 -14.99
CA ALA A 113 -2.79 -8.40 -15.42
C ALA A 113 -2.52 -7.22 -14.47
N SER A 114 -3.57 -6.69 -13.83
CA SER A 114 -3.49 -5.50 -12.97
C SER A 114 -3.08 -5.80 -11.53
N VAL A 115 -3.34 -7.02 -11.02
CA VAL A 115 -2.91 -7.44 -9.68
C VAL A 115 -1.48 -7.98 -9.72
N LYS A 116 -0.59 -7.33 -8.98
CA LYS A 116 0.86 -7.62 -8.97
C LYS A 116 1.26 -8.23 -7.64
N GLN A 117 2.03 -9.32 -7.66
CA GLN A 117 2.62 -9.86 -6.44
C GLN A 117 3.79 -8.98 -5.97
N SER A 118 3.86 -8.73 -4.67
CA SER A 118 5.03 -8.07 -4.08
C SER A 118 6.25 -8.98 -4.21
N LYS A 119 7.40 -8.44 -4.65
CA LYS A 119 8.62 -9.24 -4.84
C LYS A 119 9.25 -9.72 -3.53
N ASN A 120 9.13 -8.91 -2.47
CA ASN A 120 9.91 -9.06 -1.23
C ASN A 120 9.03 -9.33 0.00
N ILE A 121 7.71 -9.52 -0.19
CA ILE A 121 6.76 -9.70 0.91
C ILE A 121 5.79 -10.82 0.52
N ASP A 122 5.94 -11.97 1.16
CA ASP A 122 5.08 -13.12 0.95
C ASP A 122 3.63 -12.79 1.30
N ASN A 123 2.69 -13.42 0.58
CA ASN A 123 1.23 -13.27 0.74
C ASN A 123 0.68 -11.84 0.52
N LEU A 124 1.48 -10.91 0.00
CA LEU A 124 1.04 -9.57 -0.34
C LEU A 124 0.92 -9.40 -1.86
N SER A 125 -0.31 -9.21 -2.32
CA SER A 125 -0.62 -8.72 -3.65
C SER A 125 -0.96 -7.23 -3.60
N VAL A 126 -0.74 -6.53 -4.70
CA VAL A 126 -0.97 -5.10 -4.83
C VAL A 126 -1.74 -4.81 -6.10
N LEU A 127 -2.83 -4.05 -5.97
CA LEU A 127 -3.51 -3.40 -7.08
C LEU A 127 -3.15 -1.92 -7.00
N THR A 128 -2.31 -1.44 -7.92
CA THR A 128 -1.90 -0.04 -7.96
C THR A 128 -3.06 0.84 -8.48
N SER A 129 -2.90 2.16 -8.48
CA SER A 129 -3.95 3.05 -8.97
C SER A 129 -4.21 2.89 -10.47
N GLY A 130 -3.19 2.52 -11.24
CA GLY A 130 -3.23 2.55 -12.68
C GLY A 130 -3.01 3.96 -13.25
N SER A 131 -3.39 4.14 -14.50
CA SER A 131 -3.34 5.42 -15.21
C SER A 131 -4.11 6.50 -14.44
N ILE A 132 -3.51 7.67 -14.24
CA ILE A 132 -4.19 8.78 -13.55
C ILE A 132 -5.30 9.30 -14.49
N PRO A 133 -6.58 9.15 -14.14
CA PRO A 133 -7.67 9.61 -14.99
C PRO A 133 -7.80 11.13 -14.96
N SER A 134 -8.38 11.71 -16.01
CA SER A 134 -8.72 13.14 -16.05
C SER A 134 -9.74 13.53 -14.97
N ASN A 135 -10.67 12.63 -14.65
CA ASN A 135 -11.70 12.80 -13.61
C ASN A 135 -11.66 11.69 -12.55
N PRO A 136 -10.80 11.77 -11.52
CA PRO A 136 -10.63 10.70 -10.52
C PRO A 136 -11.84 10.31 -9.68
N SER A 137 -12.86 11.18 -9.58
CA SER A 137 -14.07 10.88 -8.79
C SER A 137 -15.17 10.16 -9.59
N GLU A 138 -15.03 10.10 -10.92
CA GLU A 138 -16.00 9.49 -11.84
C GLU A 138 -15.54 8.13 -12.36
N VAL A 139 -14.31 7.75 -12.01
CA VAL A 139 -13.77 6.42 -12.24
C VAL A 139 -14.09 5.56 -11.04
#